data_AF-A0A382NM12-F1
#
_entry.id   AF-A0A382NM12-F1
#
_cell.length_a   1.000
_cell.length_b   1.000
_cell.length_c   1.000
_cell.angle_alpha   90.00
_cell.angle_beta   90.00
_cell.angle_gamma   90.00
#
_symmetry.space_group_name_H-M   'P 1'
#
loop_
_entity.id
_entity.type
_entity.pdbx_description
1 polymer ?
#
loop_
_entity_poly.entity_id
_entity_poly.type
_entity_poly.pdbx_seq_one_letter_code
_entity_poly.pdbx_strand_id
1 'polypeptide(L)'
;MFEIQRYNTTDQSAWDTFVPRGNNGTLFHLRAFLNYHPENRFTDHSLLIKKKGKLFSVFPAAEKKIGGTIHLVSHPGASVGSFVVPESLSIADSMALADCLVTYAKGCEFDRIRITLPPTLYQRRLSNYMDFAFFKQNFHYVKRDITSILFLEESLETTVEKFR
;
A
#
# COMPACT_ATOMS: atom_id res chain seq x y z
N MET A 1 -11.37 -10.82 -12.86
CA MET A 1 -11.16 -9.39 -13.16
C MET A 1 -11.25 -8.62 -11.86
N PHE A 2 -10.39 -7.62 -11.70
CA PHE A 2 -10.47 -6.67 -10.59
C PHE A 2 -11.20 -5.41 -11.05
N GLU A 3 -11.93 -4.79 -10.13
CA GLU A 3 -12.63 -3.53 -10.33
C GLU A 3 -12.05 -2.50 -9.37
N ILE A 4 -11.62 -1.35 -9.89
CA ILE A 4 -11.11 -0.23 -9.09
C ILE A 4 -12.21 0.81 -8.91
N GLN A 5 -12.39 1.27 -7.69
CA GLN A 5 -13.24 2.41 -7.35
C GLN A 5 -12.45 3.42 -6.50
N ARG A 6 -12.74 4.71 -6.67
CA ARG A 6 -12.21 5.77 -5.80
C ARG A 6 -12.82 5.61 -4.41
N TYR A 7 -11.98 5.77 -3.40
CA TYR A 7 -12.44 5.89 -2.02
C TYR A 7 -13.32 7.12 -1.86
N ASN A 8 -14.41 6.95 -1.10
CA ASN A 8 -15.18 8.06 -0.53
C ASN A 8 -15.38 7.84 0.97
N THR A 9 -15.86 8.86 1.68
CA THR A 9 -15.98 8.83 3.15
C THR A 9 -16.88 7.70 3.67
N THR A 10 -17.89 7.27 2.89
CA THR A 10 -18.78 6.16 3.29
C THR A 10 -18.08 4.79 3.29
N ASP A 11 -16.96 4.65 2.59
CA ASP A 11 -16.17 3.42 2.56
C ASP A 11 -15.28 3.24 3.80
N GLN A 12 -15.14 4.26 4.66
CA GLN A 12 -14.16 4.26 5.76
C GLN A 12 -14.27 3.03 6.66
N SER A 13 -15.50 2.68 7.08
CA SER A 13 -15.72 1.54 7.98
C SER A 13 -15.27 0.21 7.35
N ALA A 14 -15.60 0.00 6.07
CA ALA A 14 -15.20 -1.20 5.34
C ALA A 14 -13.68 -1.26 5.13
N TRP A 15 -13.06 -0.12 4.82
CA TRP A 15 -11.61 0.02 4.66
C TRP A 15 -10.87 -0.30 5.95
N ASP A 16 -11.23 0.36 7.06
CA ASP A 16 -10.53 0.22 8.34
C ASP A 16 -10.81 -1.13 9.00
N THR A 17 -11.93 -1.80 8.66
CA THR A 17 -12.16 -3.20 9.03
C THR A 17 -11.29 -4.17 8.21
N PHE A 18 -11.03 -3.84 6.94
CA PHE A 18 -10.25 -4.69 6.04
C PHE A 18 -8.75 -4.64 6.34
N VAL A 19 -8.19 -3.45 6.55
CA VAL A 19 -6.73 -3.24 6.68
C VAL A 19 -6.09 -4.16 7.73
N PRO A 20 -6.58 -4.28 8.98
CA PRO A 20 -5.97 -5.14 9.99
C PRO A 20 -6.05 -6.64 9.68
N ARG A 21 -6.86 -7.06 8.71
CA ARG A 21 -6.97 -8.44 8.26
C ARG A 21 -6.06 -8.75 7.07
N GLY A 22 -5.49 -7.72 6.46
CA GLY A 22 -4.51 -7.88 5.38
C GLY A 22 -3.19 -8.45 5.89
N ASN A 23 -2.46 -9.10 4.99
CA ASN A 23 -1.14 -9.67 5.23
C ASN A 23 -0.14 -8.59 5.68
N ASN A 24 -0.18 -7.43 5.03
CA ASN A 24 0.77 -6.32 5.20
C ASN A 24 0.10 -5.02 5.69
N GLY A 25 -1.14 -5.12 6.19
CA GLY A 25 -1.89 -3.97 6.67
C GLY A 25 -1.31 -3.42 7.97
N THR A 26 -1.14 -2.10 8.03
CA THR A 26 -0.60 -1.40 9.20
C THR A 26 -1.40 -0.13 9.46
N LEU A 27 -1.10 0.53 10.59
CA LEU A 27 -1.54 1.89 10.91
C LEU A 27 -1.48 2.84 9.69
N PHE A 28 -0.39 2.78 8.91
CA PHE A 28 -0.14 3.64 7.76
C PHE A 28 -1.15 3.49 6.63
N HIS A 29 -1.95 2.42 6.64
CA HIS A 29 -2.98 2.17 5.65
C HIS A 29 -4.39 2.51 6.13
N LEU A 30 -4.60 2.79 7.43
CA LEU A 30 -5.93 3.09 7.99
C LEU A 30 -6.38 4.49 7.56
N ARG A 31 -7.65 4.64 7.17
CA ARG A 31 -8.27 5.95 6.98
C ARG A 31 -8.30 6.75 8.27
N ALA A 32 -8.57 6.10 9.41
CA ALA A 32 -8.46 6.75 10.72
C ALA A 32 -7.09 7.42 10.95
N PHE A 33 -6.01 6.86 10.41
CA PHE A 33 -4.69 7.48 10.44
C PHE A 33 -4.54 8.51 9.32
N LEU A 34 -4.82 8.17 8.06
CA LEU A 34 -4.59 9.09 6.94
C LEU A 34 -5.40 10.39 7.07
N ASN A 35 -6.61 10.32 7.65
CA ASN A 35 -7.52 11.44 7.85
C ASN A 35 -7.13 12.39 9.00
N TYR A 36 -6.11 12.09 9.83
CA TYR A 36 -5.71 13.06 10.88
C TYR A 36 -5.13 14.36 10.28
N HIS A 37 -4.68 14.31 9.03
CA HIS A 37 -4.12 15.45 8.34
C HIS A 37 -5.20 16.49 8.04
N PRO A 38 -4.87 17.79 8.06
CA PRO A 38 -5.82 18.84 7.68
C PRO A 38 -6.44 18.59 6.31
N GLU A 39 -7.72 18.93 6.18
CA GLU A 39 -8.44 18.89 4.91
C GLU A 39 -7.66 19.66 3.84
N ASN A 40 -7.69 19.17 2.60
CA ASN A 40 -7.00 19.75 1.45
C ASN A 40 -5.45 19.78 1.52
N ARG A 41 -4.83 19.18 2.54
CA ARG A 41 -3.35 19.01 2.56
C ARG A 41 -2.86 18.13 1.40
N PHE A 42 -3.66 17.16 1.00
CA PHE A 42 -3.37 16.24 -0.10
C PHE A 42 -4.60 16.05 -0.99
N THR A 43 -4.38 15.94 -2.29
CA THR A 43 -5.41 15.49 -3.24
C THR A 43 -5.53 13.98 -3.12
N ASP A 44 -6.34 13.49 -2.17
CA ASP A 44 -6.52 12.05 -1.95
C ASP A 44 -6.90 11.36 -3.25
N HIS A 45 -6.18 10.28 -3.58
CA HIS A 45 -6.43 9.44 -4.74
C HIS A 45 -6.55 7.95 -4.36
N SER A 46 -7.01 7.68 -3.13
CA SER A 46 -7.09 6.33 -2.57
C SER A 46 -8.11 5.45 -3.30
N LEU A 47 -7.81 4.16 -3.40
CA LEU A 47 -8.54 3.21 -4.23
C LEU A 47 -9.00 1.99 -3.43
N LEU A 48 -10.22 1.53 -3.67
CA LEU A 48 -10.67 0.20 -3.28
C LEU A 48 -10.66 -0.70 -4.51
N ILE A 49 -10.22 -1.94 -4.31
CA ILE A 49 -10.14 -2.94 -5.38
C ILE A 49 -11.03 -4.11 -5.02
N LYS A 50 -12.02 -4.38 -5.86
CA LYS A 50 -12.98 -5.46 -5.69
C LYS A 50 -12.66 -6.63 -6.62
N LYS A 51 -12.91 -7.85 -6.15
CA LYS A 51 -12.83 -9.09 -6.92
C LYS A 51 -14.16 -9.82 -6.77
N LYS A 52 -14.86 -10.07 -7.88
CA LYS A 52 -16.20 -10.71 -7.86
C LYS A 52 -17.17 -9.96 -6.92
N GLY A 53 -17.19 -8.63 -7.01
CA GLY A 53 -18.05 -7.76 -6.19
C GLY A 53 -17.65 -7.58 -4.72
N LYS A 54 -16.63 -8.29 -4.21
CA LYS A 54 -16.17 -8.19 -2.81
C LYS A 54 -14.87 -7.39 -2.70
N LEU A 55 -14.73 -6.61 -1.64
CA LEU A 55 -13.47 -5.91 -1.34
C LEU A 55 -12.33 -6.92 -1.21
N PHE A 56 -11.28 -6.76 -2.01
CA PHE A 56 -10.14 -7.66 -2.09
C PHE A 56 -8.84 -6.98 -1.66
N SER A 57 -8.70 -5.69 -1.95
CA SER A 57 -7.53 -4.92 -1.58
C SER A 57 -7.90 -3.44 -1.47
N VAL A 58 -7.11 -2.71 -0.70
CA VAL A 58 -7.15 -1.25 -0.65
C VAL A 58 -5.77 -0.68 -1.01
N PHE A 59 -5.73 0.51 -1.61
CA PHE A 59 -4.50 1.18 -2.04
C PHE A 59 -4.55 2.67 -1.63
N PRO A 60 -3.97 3.06 -0.49
CA PRO A 60 -3.91 4.45 -0.08
C PRO A 60 -2.98 5.25 -0.98
N ALA A 61 -3.52 6.26 -1.64
CA ALA A 61 -2.79 7.04 -2.62
C ALA A 61 -3.22 8.51 -2.63
N ALA A 62 -2.40 9.35 -3.23
CA ALA A 62 -2.72 10.73 -3.54
C ALA A 62 -2.19 11.09 -4.92
N GLU A 63 -2.77 12.13 -5.49
CA GLU A 63 -2.21 12.81 -6.64
C GLU A 63 -1.12 13.79 -6.18
N LYS A 64 -0.01 13.85 -6.91
CA LYS A 64 1.08 14.80 -6.64
C LYS A 64 1.75 15.27 -7.92
N LYS A 65 1.89 16.58 -8.07
CA LYS A 65 2.71 17.18 -9.14
C LYS A 65 4.20 17.10 -8.79
N ILE A 66 5.01 16.51 -9.67
CA ILE A 66 6.46 16.36 -9.51
C ILE A 66 7.12 16.67 -10.85
N GLY A 67 8.00 17.69 -10.87
CA GLY A 67 8.75 18.04 -12.08
C GLY A 67 7.87 18.34 -13.30
N GLY A 68 6.73 18.99 -13.09
CA GLY A 68 5.77 19.32 -14.17
C GLY A 68 4.77 18.22 -14.52
N THR A 69 5.00 16.98 -14.08
CA THR A 69 4.14 15.80 -14.35
C THR A 69 3.23 15.45 -13.17
N ILE A 70 2.09 14.82 -13.41
CA ILE A 70 1.11 14.38 -12.41
C ILE A 70 1.34 12.91 -12.08
N HIS A 71 1.57 12.61 -10.79
CA HIS A 71 1.90 11.28 -10.32
C HIS A 71 0.79 10.74 -9.42
N LEU A 72 0.47 9.45 -9.58
CA LEU A 72 -0.22 8.69 -8.54
C LEU A 72 0.82 8.18 -7.55
N VAL A 73 0.80 8.68 -6.33
CA VAL A 73 1.80 8.35 -5.31
C VAL A 73 1.17 7.63 -4.13
N SER A 74 1.91 6.78 -3.42
CA SER A 74 1.50 6.33 -2.08
C SER A 74 1.13 7.53 -1.21
N HIS A 75 0.06 7.41 -0.42
CA HIS A 75 -0.51 8.55 0.29
C HIS A 75 0.55 9.30 1.12
N PRO A 76 0.83 10.59 0.86
CA PRO A 76 1.96 11.31 1.48
C PRO A 76 1.82 11.55 2.98
N GLY A 77 0.63 11.33 3.54
CA GLY A 77 0.38 11.29 4.98
C GLY A 77 0.92 10.03 5.69
N ALA A 78 1.54 9.09 4.97
CA ALA A 78 2.07 7.86 5.52
C ALA A 78 3.54 7.63 5.11
N SER A 79 4.30 6.95 5.98
CA SER A 79 5.69 6.59 5.72
C SER A 79 5.84 5.52 4.64
N VAL A 80 4.84 4.63 4.52
CA VAL A 80 4.76 3.54 3.55
C VAL A 80 3.34 3.46 2.99
N GLY A 81 3.16 2.78 1.86
CA GLY A 81 1.86 2.53 1.26
C GLY A 81 1.85 1.22 0.47
N SER A 82 1.38 1.26 -0.77
CA SER A 82 1.10 0.09 -1.62
C SER A 82 -0.23 -0.59 -1.28
N PHE A 83 -0.53 -1.69 -1.98
CA PHE A 83 -1.72 -2.49 -1.75
C PHE A 83 -1.67 -3.12 -0.37
N VAL A 84 -2.79 -3.09 0.36
CA VAL A 84 -3.04 -4.05 1.43
C VAL A 84 -3.68 -5.28 0.80
N VAL A 85 -3.03 -6.43 0.94
CA VAL A 85 -3.40 -7.69 0.26
C VAL A 85 -3.73 -8.78 1.28
N PRO A 86 -4.57 -9.79 0.93
CA PRO A 86 -4.84 -10.91 1.83
C PRO A 86 -3.63 -11.86 1.94
N GLU A 87 -3.54 -12.63 3.04
CA GLU A 87 -2.50 -13.66 3.25
C GLU A 87 -2.57 -14.80 2.21
N SER A 88 -3.73 -14.99 1.60
CA SER A 88 -3.99 -15.96 0.53
C SER A 88 -3.71 -15.41 -0.88
N LEU A 89 -3.06 -14.25 -1.00
CA LEU A 89 -2.72 -13.66 -2.31
C LEU A 89 -1.96 -14.66 -3.18
N SER A 90 -2.49 -14.91 -4.38
CA SER A 90 -1.79 -15.69 -5.40
C SER A 90 -0.91 -14.79 -6.27
N ILE A 91 0.13 -15.36 -6.88
CA ILE A 91 0.96 -14.65 -7.86
C ILE A 91 0.14 -14.16 -9.07
N ALA A 92 -0.86 -14.92 -9.50
CA ALA A 92 -1.76 -14.51 -10.58
C ALA A 92 -2.57 -13.27 -10.20
N ASP A 93 -3.05 -13.21 -8.95
CA ASP A 93 -3.78 -12.05 -8.44
C ASP A 93 -2.86 -10.84 -8.23
N SER A 94 -1.61 -11.02 -7.78
CA SER A 94 -0.68 -9.89 -7.64
C SER A 94 -0.34 -9.24 -8.99
N MET A 95 -0.10 -10.07 -10.02
CA MET A 95 0.12 -9.61 -11.39
C MET A 95 -1.09 -8.85 -11.92
N ALA A 96 -2.31 -9.39 -11.70
CA ALA A 96 -3.53 -8.74 -12.11
C ALA A 96 -3.84 -7.44 -11.32
N LEU A 97 -3.46 -7.34 -10.04
CA LEU A 97 -3.56 -6.10 -9.27
C LEU A 97 -2.65 -5.00 -9.85
N ALA A 98 -1.39 -5.34 -10.13
CA ALA A 98 -0.43 -4.38 -10.70
C ALA A 98 -0.88 -3.90 -12.09
N ASP A 99 -1.39 -4.81 -12.93
CA ASP A 99 -1.96 -4.46 -14.23
C ASP A 99 -3.19 -3.57 -14.13
N CYS A 100 -4.10 -3.89 -13.20
CA CYS A 100 -5.30 -3.10 -12.95
C CYS A 100 -4.92 -1.67 -12.53
N LEU A 101 -3.90 -1.50 -11.66
CA LEU A 101 -3.42 -0.18 -11.25
C LEU A 101 -2.80 0.62 -12.40
N VAL A 102 -1.98 -0.01 -13.25
CA VAL A 102 -1.38 0.67 -14.41
C VAL A 102 -2.45 1.11 -15.41
N THR A 103 -3.41 0.23 -15.70
CA THR A 103 -4.53 0.53 -16.60
C THR A 103 -5.38 1.67 -16.05
N TYR A 104 -5.70 1.62 -14.76
CA TYR A 104 -6.43 2.67 -14.06
C TYR A 104 -5.68 4.02 -14.11
N ALA A 105 -4.39 4.02 -13.79
CA ALA A 105 -3.60 5.25 -13.78
C ALA A 105 -3.53 5.91 -15.16
N LYS A 106 -3.39 5.12 -16.23
CA LYS A 106 -3.46 5.60 -17.62
C LYS A 106 -4.83 6.21 -17.94
N GLY A 107 -5.91 5.54 -17.53
CA GLY A 107 -7.28 6.05 -17.74
C GLY A 107 -7.58 7.34 -16.96
N CYS A 108 -6.86 7.60 -15.88
CA CYS A 108 -6.91 8.86 -15.13
C CYS A 108 -5.82 9.86 -15.54
N GLU A 109 -5.13 9.64 -16.66
CA GLU A 109 -4.11 10.55 -17.22
C GLU A 109 -2.92 10.82 -16.28
N PHE A 110 -2.60 9.89 -15.37
CA PHE A 110 -1.36 9.98 -14.59
C PHE A 110 -0.14 9.67 -15.45
N ASP A 111 0.87 10.54 -15.41
CA ASP A 111 2.13 10.34 -16.13
C ASP A 111 2.96 9.21 -15.53
N ARG A 112 2.91 9.07 -14.19
CA ARG A 112 3.74 8.13 -13.43
C ARG A 112 3.03 7.62 -12.19
N ILE A 113 3.46 6.43 -11.75
CA ILE A 113 3.07 5.84 -10.48
C ILE A 113 4.32 5.73 -9.60
N ARG A 114 4.26 6.19 -8.35
CA ARG A 114 5.36 6.04 -7.38
C ARG A 114 4.86 5.40 -6.10
N ILE A 115 5.38 4.23 -5.79
CA ILE A 115 4.95 3.42 -4.65
C ILE A 115 6.08 3.36 -3.61
N THR A 116 5.75 3.61 -2.35
CA THR A 116 6.64 3.35 -1.22
C THR A 116 6.24 2.02 -0.61
N LEU A 117 6.96 0.95 -0.94
CA LEU A 117 6.63 -0.39 -0.45
C LEU A 117 6.82 -0.48 1.07
N PRO A 118 5.94 -1.21 1.78
CA PRO A 118 6.13 -1.47 3.20
C PRO A 118 7.28 -2.48 3.40
N PRO A 119 8.09 -2.34 4.45
CA PRO A 119 9.06 -3.36 4.85
C PRO A 119 8.41 -4.75 4.92
N THR A 120 9.13 -5.77 4.47
CA THR A 120 8.65 -7.16 4.43
C THR A 120 8.27 -7.69 5.81
N LEU A 121 8.90 -7.18 6.88
CA LEU A 121 8.60 -7.55 8.27
C LEU A 121 7.17 -7.22 8.71
N TYR A 122 6.50 -6.27 8.04
CA TYR A 122 5.09 -5.94 8.32
C TYR A 122 4.15 -7.00 7.75
N GLN A 123 4.65 -7.95 6.96
CA GLN A 123 3.87 -9.06 6.45
C GLN A 123 3.78 -10.17 7.48
N ARG A 124 2.57 -10.64 7.76
CA ARG A 124 2.35 -11.85 8.57
C ARG A 124 2.88 -13.10 7.88
N ARG A 125 2.72 -13.16 6.57
CA ARG A 125 3.26 -14.18 5.67
C ARG A 125 4.15 -13.52 4.63
N LEU A 126 5.46 -13.77 4.74
CA LEU A 126 6.44 -13.23 3.82
C LEU A 126 6.12 -13.60 2.36
N SER A 127 6.10 -12.60 1.50
CA SER A 127 5.86 -12.72 0.07
C SER A 127 6.50 -11.56 -0.69
N ASN A 128 7.08 -11.88 -1.84
CA ASN A 128 7.63 -10.93 -2.81
C ASN A 128 6.71 -10.76 -4.04
N TYR A 129 5.45 -11.21 -3.96
CA TYR A 129 4.56 -11.27 -5.13
C TYR A 129 4.20 -9.90 -5.68
N MET A 130 4.04 -8.89 -4.81
CA MET A 130 3.77 -7.53 -5.26
C MET A 130 5.02 -6.88 -5.85
N ASP A 131 6.18 -7.04 -5.23
CA ASP A 131 7.48 -6.58 -5.74
C ASP A 131 7.73 -7.12 -7.16
N PHE A 132 7.53 -8.43 -7.35
CA PHE A 132 7.66 -9.06 -8.65
C PHE A 132 6.60 -8.57 -9.65
N ALA A 133 5.35 -8.38 -9.22
CA ALA A 133 4.29 -7.87 -10.08
C ALA A 133 4.55 -6.44 -10.56
N PHE A 134 5.05 -5.57 -9.69
CA PHE A 134 5.49 -4.22 -10.09
C PHE A 134 6.68 -4.27 -11.04
N PHE A 135 7.68 -5.11 -10.76
CA PHE A 135 8.80 -5.31 -11.67
C PHE A 135 8.33 -5.74 -13.07
N LYS A 136 7.37 -6.66 -13.15
CA LYS A 136 6.78 -7.09 -14.43
C LYS A 136 6.00 -6.00 -15.16
N GLN A 137 5.52 -4.99 -14.44
CA GLN A 137 4.91 -3.78 -15.00
C GLN A 137 5.92 -2.66 -15.28
N ASN A 138 7.21 -2.97 -15.37
CA ASN A 138 8.30 -2.03 -15.64
C ASN A 138 8.46 -0.93 -14.58
N PHE A 139 8.12 -1.23 -13.33
CA PHE A 139 8.50 -0.36 -12.22
C PHE A 139 9.99 -0.49 -11.95
N HIS A 140 10.63 0.63 -11.64
CA HIS A 140 12.05 0.70 -11.32
C HIS A 140 12.25 1.31 -9.93
N TYR A 141 13.32 0.90 -9.25
CA TYR A 141 13.66 1.46 -7.95
C TYR A 141 14.15 2.90 -8.09
N VAL A 142 13.47 3.84 -7.43
CA VAL A 142 13.93 5.23 -7.28
C VAL A 142 14.83 5.38 -6.06
N LYS A 143 14.56 4.60 -5.01
CA LYS A 143 15.36 4.51 -3.80
C LYS A 143 15.19 3.12 -3.19
N ARG A 144 16.12 2.74 -2.31
CA ARG A 144 16.04 1.54 -1.49
C ARG A 144 16.46 1.89 -0.07
N ASP A 145 15.53 1.73 0.86
CA ASP A 145 15.77 2.00 2.28
C ASP A 145 16.19 0.70 2.98
N ILE A 146 17.02 0.81 4.02
CA ILE A 146 17.38 -0.31 4.90
C ILE A 146 16.51 -0.23 6.15
N THR A 147 16.01 -1.38 6.61
CA THR A 147 15.27 -1.47 7.88
C THR A 147 16.12 -2.22 8.89
N SER A 148 16.40 -1.58 10.03
CA SER A 148 16.97 -2.25 11.20
C SER A 148 15.82 -2.74 12.09
N ILE A 149 15.88 -3.99 12.53
CA ILE A 149 14.81 -4.66 13.26
C ILE A 149 15.39 -5.23 14.54
N LEU A 150 14.82 -4.82 15.67
CA LEU A 150 15.06 -5.44 16.97
C LEU A 150 13.86 -6.31 17.30
N PHE A 151 14.10 -7.60 17.49
CA PHE A 151 13.10 -8.49 18.06
C PHE A 151 13.07 -8.26 19.57
N LEU A 152 11.89 -7.92 20.08
CA LEU A 152 11.66 -7.85 21.51
C LEU A 152 11.49 -9.28 22.04
N GLU A 153 12.22 -9.58 23.10
CA GLU A 153 12.16 -10.86 23.80
C GLU A 153 11.13 -10.80 24.93
N GLU A 154 10.96 -11.92 25.65
CA GLU A 154 10.04 -11.99 26.79
C GLU A 154 10.42 -11.05 27.94
N SER A 155 11.68 -10.63 28.05
CA SER A 155 12.15 -9.71 29.08
C SER A 155 13.04 -8.60 28.54
N LEU A 156 13.19 -7.53 29.32
CA LEU A 156 14.10 -6.43 29.01
C LEU A 156 15.56 -6.93 29.00
N GLU A 157 15.93 -7.74 29.97
CA GLU A 157 17.28 -8.31 30.11
C GLU A 157 17.67 -9.11 28.87
N THR A 158 16.80 -10.03 28.45
CA THR A 158 17.01 -10.87 27.27
C THR A 158 17.03 -10.08 25.96
N THR A 159 16.23 -9.02 25.87
CA THR A 159 16.27 -8.07 24.74
C THR A 159 17.62 -7.35 24.68
N VAL A 160 18.12 -6.85 25.81
CA VAL A 160 19.40 -6.12 25.90
C VAL A 160 20.60 -7.02 25.60
N GLU A 161 20.58 -8.28 26.02
CA GLU A 161 21.64 -9.26 25.70
C GLU A 161 21.80 -9.48 24.19
N LYS A 162 20.68 -9.49 23.45
CA LYS A 162 20.65 -9.66 22.00
C LYS A 162 20.83 -8.35 21.21
N PHE A 163 20.84 -7.21 21.89
CA PHE A 163 20.98 -5.87 21.29
C PHE A 163 22.44 -5.43 21.07
N ARG A 164 23.36 -6.36 20.72
CA ARG A 164 24.79 -6.06 20.53
C ARG A 164 25.22 -6.14 19.07
#